data_AF-A0A2G5BBS4-F1
#
_entry.id   AF-A0A2G5BBS4-F1
#
_cell.length_a   1.000
_cell.length_b   1.000
_cell.length_c   1.000
_cell.angle_alpha   90.00
_cell.angle_beta   90.00
_cell.angle_gamma   90.00
#
_symmetry.space_group_name_H-M   'P 1'
#
loop_
_entity.id
_entity.type
_entity.pdbx_description
1 polymer ?
#
loop_
_entity_poly.entity_id
_entity_poly.type
_entity_poly.pdbx_seq_one_letter_code
_entity_poly.pdbx_strand_id
1 'polypeptide(L)'
;MARHNAQIYGVEDRIEFILGDFYQLAPMLQADVVFLSPPWGGPEYTSAPIFDLDSMPFHSAREWLDRARLVSNNIAYFMPRNCNPQQLADLFPDVPCDIELNYTNGFFKAITAYYGDLALFGSSEPRELLACADPPG
;
A
#
# COMPACT_ATOMS: atom_id res chain seq x y z
N MET A 1 -3.73 -7.65 21.95
CA MET A 1 -2.60 -8.39 21.34
C MET A 1 -1.51 -7.45 20.84
N ALA A 2 -1.77 -6.51 19.93
CA ALA A 2 -0.73 -5.59 19.43
C ALA A 2 0.07 -4.86 20.55
N ARG A 3 -0.62 -4.29 21.54
CA ARG A 3 0.03 -3.65 22.71
C ARG A 3 0.92 -4.60 23.51
N HIS A 4 0.44 -5.82 23.75
CA HIS A 4 1.21 -6.86 24.46
C HIS A 4 2.49 -7.24 23.68
N ASN A 5 2.39 -7.37 22.36
CA ASN A 5 3.56 -7.65 21.53
C ASN A 5 4.54 -6.48 21.58
N ALA A 6 4.07 -5.24 21.48
CA ALA A 6 4.93 -4.06 21.57
C ALA A 6 5.67 -3.96 22.91
N GLN A 7 5.04 -4.38 24.02
CA GLN A 7 5.69 -4.51 25.33
C GLN A 7 6.83 -5.54 25.31
N ILE A 8 6.59 -6.73 24.74
CA ILE A 8 7.61 -7.78 24.61
C ILE A 8 8.81 -7.26 23.79
N TYR A 9 8.55 -6.51 22.72
CA TYR A 9 9.60 -5.94 21.87
C TYR A 9 10.22 -4.63 22.42
N GLY A 10 9.74 -4.11 23.56
CA GLY A 10 10.30 -2.92 24.21
C GLY A 10 10.11 -1.62 23.44
N VAL A 11 9.01 -1.50 22.67
CA VAL A 11 8.69 -0.33 21.83
C VAL A 11 7.30 0.24 22.07
N GLU A 12 6.60 -0.21 23.13
CA GLU A 12 5.24 0.27 23.46
C GLU A 12 5.19 1.80 23.61
N ASP A 13 6.21 2.41 24.19
CA ASP A 13 6.32 3.85 24.44
C ASP A 13 6.33 4.70 23.15
N ARG A 14 6.52 4.07 21.99
CA ARG A 14 6.55 4.72 20.67
C ARG A 14 5.24 4.56 19.89
N ILE A 15 4.22 3.91 20.46
CA ILE A 15 2.99 3.54 19.75
C ILE A 15 1.75 4.00 20.52
N GLU A 16 0.92 4.82 19.88
CA GLU A 16 -0.43 5.08 20.34
C GLU A 16 -1.40 4.03 19.75
N PHE A 17 -2.12 3.30 20.61
CA PHE A 17 -3.07 2.28 20.18
C PHE A 17 -4.50 2.83 20.20
N ILE A 18 -5.09 3.01 19.03
CA ILE A 18 -6.49 3.42 18.86
C ILE A 18 -7.33 2.20 18.43
N LEU A 19 -8.34 1.85 19.23
CA LEU A 19 -9.32 0.84 18.84
C LEU A 19 -10.50 1.54 18.16
N GLY A 20 -10.63 1.37 16.85
CA GLY A 20 -11.74 1.96 16.09
C GLY A 20 -11.71 1.61 14.61
N ASP A 21 -12.73 2.08 13.90
CA ASP A 21 -12.85 1.95 12.45
C ASP A 21 -12.02 3.03 11.76
N PHE A 22 -11.04 2.63 10.95
CA PHE A 22 -10.19 3.55 10.20
C PHE A 22 -10.98 4.49 9.29
N TYR A 23 -12.10 4.06 8.71
CA TYR A 23 -12.92 4.93 7.85
C TYR A 23 -13.49 6.13 8.59
N GLN A 24 -13.85 5.93 9.86
CA GLN A 24 -14.35 6.98 10.74
C GLN A 24 -13.23 7.85 11.29
N LEU A 25 -12.07 7.25 11.56
CA LEU A 25 -10.92 7.93 12.17
C LEU A 25 -10.10 8.75 11.18
N ALA A 26 -9.90 8.27 9.94
CA ALA A 26 -9.00 8.86 8.95
C ALA A 26 -9.17 10.38 8.75
N PRO A 27 -10.39 10.96 8.66
CA PRO A 27 -10.55 12.40 8.51
C PRO A 27 -10.01 13.25 9.68
N MET A 28 -9.75 12.64 10.84
CA MET A 28 -9.26 13.31 12.05
C MET A 28 -7.78 13.03 12.33
N LEU A 29 -7.17 12.10 11.60
CA LEU A 29 -5.77 11.71 11.77
C LEU A 29 -4.85 12.61 10.95
N GLN A 30 -3.65 12.86 11.45
CA GLN A 30 -2.57 13.54 10.74
C GLN A 30 -1.28 12.77 10.98
N ALA A 31 -0.58 12.43 9.89
CA ALA A 31 0.69 11.72 9.93
C ALA A 31 1.47 12.00 8.64
N ASP A 32 2.79 11.85 8.68
CA ASP A 32 3.63 12.01 7.49
C ASP A 32 3.41 10.86 6.49
N VAL A 33 3.14 9.66 6.99
CA VAL A 33 3.05 8.41 6.20
C VAL A 33 1.88 7.55 6.68
N VAL A 34 1.22 6.86 5.73
CA VAL A 34 0.25 5.79 6.04
C VAL A 34 0.78 4.44 5.56
N PHE A 35 0.86 3.47 6.47
CA PHE A 35 1.01 2.06 6.10
C PHE A 35 -0.38 1.41 6.04
N LEU A 36 -0.76 0.91 4.87
CA LEU A 36 -2.09 0.40 4.58
C LEU A 36 -2.02 -1.12 4.33
N SER A 37 -2.55 -1.90 5.27
CA SER A 37 -2.65 -3.37 5.18
C SER A 37 -4.08 -3.83 5.49
N PRO A 38 -5.05 -3.50 4.61
CA PRO A 38 -6.45 -3.87 4.78
C PRO A 38 -6.63 -5.39 4.65
N PRO A 39 -7.79 -5.93 5.04
CA PRO A 39 -8.10 -7.33 4.78
C PRO A 39 -8.16 -7.59 3.26
N TRP A 40 -7.63 -8.73 2.82
CA TRP A 40 -7.66 -9.15 1.40
C TRP A 40 -8.58 -10.34 1.14
N GLY A 41 -9.37 -10.77 2.13
CA GLY A 41 -10.28 -11.92 2.00
C GLY A 41 -9.72 -13.25 2.47
N GLY A 42 -8.60 -13.26 3.22
CA GLY A 42 -8.02 -14.48 3.77
C GLY A 42 -7.23 -15.31 2.74
N PRO A 43 -6.81 -16.54 3.07
CA PRO A 43 -6.03 -17.41 2.18
C PRO A 43 -6.64 -17.61 0.78
N GLU A 44 -7.94 -17.40 0.65
CA GLU A 44 -8.72 -17.51 -0.59
C GLU A 44 -8.38 -16.45 -1.64
N TYR A 45 -7.60 -15.41 -1.30
CA TYR A 45 -7.13 -14.40 -2.27
C TYR A 45 -6.35 -15.02 -3.45
N THR A 46 -5.81 -16.24 -3.28
CA THR A 46 -5.11 -16.98 -4.34
C THR A 46 -6.01 -17.86 -5.21
N SER A 47 -7.34 -17.77 -5.06
CA SER A 47 -8.29 -18.53 -5.88
C SER A 47 -8.24 -18.14 -7.37
N ALA A 48 -7.83 -16.90 -7.68
CA ALA A 48 -7.60 -16.42 -9.03
C ALA A 48 -6.09 -16.18 -9.31
N PRO A 49 -5.63 -16.37 -10.56
CA PRO A 49 -4.24 -16.07 -10.93
C PRO A 49 -3.84 -14.60 -10.75
N ILE A 50 -4.80 -13.69 -10.94
CA ILE A 50 -4.64 -12.25 -10.72
C ILE A 50 -5.68 -11.85 -9.68
N PHE A 51 -5.24 -11.14 -8.64
CA PHE A 51 -6.12 -10.65 -7.59
C PHE A 51 -6.98 -9.49 -8.12
N ASP A 52 -8.29 -9.57 -7.88
CA ASP A 52 -9.24 -8.52 -8.24
C ASP A 52 -9.27 -7.44 -7.14
N LEU A 53 -8.83 -6.24 -7.49
CA LEU A 53 -8.74 -5.09 -6.60
C LEU A 53 -10.11 -4.66 -6.03
N ASP A 54 -11.22 -5.01 -6.68
CA ASP A 54 -12.57 -4.68 -6.23
C ASP A 54 -13.17 -5.78 -5.33
N SER A 55 -12.54 -6.96 -5.27
CA SER A 55 -13.03 -8.11 -4.48
C SER A 55 -12.63 -8.07 -2.99
N MET A 56 -11.99 -7.00 -2.54
CA MET A 56 -11.51 -6.85 -1.17
C MET A 56 -12.68 -6.74 -0.17
N PRO A 57 -12.57 -7.34 1.04
CA PRO A 57 -13.58 -7.17 2.07
C PRO A 57 -13.80 -5.71 2.46
N PHE A 58 -15.09 -5.39 2.70
CA PHE A 58 -15.62 -4.09 3.16
C PHE A 58 -15.51 -2.96 2.13
N HIS A 59 -14.35 -2.78 1.51
CA HIS A 59 -14.07 -1.72 0.54
C HIS A 59 -13.05 -2.20 -0.50
N SER A 60 -13.18 -1.70 -1.73
CA SER A 60 -12.23 -1.91 -2.83
C SER A 60 -10.84 -1.33 -2.53
N ALA A 61 -9.84 -1.75 -3.30
CA ALA A 61 -8.47 -1.25 -3.15
C ALA A 61 -8.41 0.28 -3.29
N ARG A 62 -9.19 0.84 -4.23
CA ARG A 62 -9.30 2.27 -4.49
C ARG A 62 -9.91 3.01 -3.30
N GLU A 63 -11.02 2.52 -2.75
CA GLU A 63 -11.68 3.18 -1.62
C GLU A 63 -10.78 3.22 -0.38
N TRP A 64 -10.05 2.13 -0.08
CA TRP A 64 -9.05 2.11 0.98
C TRP A 64 -7.94 3.15 0.77
N LEU A 65 -7.45 3.27 -0.47
CA LEU A 65 -6.42 4.24 -0.82
C LEU A 65 -6.95 5.67 -0.68
N ASP A 66 -8.14 5.96 -1.21
CA ASP A 66 -8.77 7.28 -1.11
C ASP A 66 -9.04 7.67 0.34
N ARG A 67 -9.39 6.71 1.20
CA ARG A 67 -9.52 6.94 2.64
C ARG A 67 -8.18 7.28 3.29
N ALA A 68 -7.12 6.56 2.97
CA ALA A 68 -5.77 6.82 3.48
C ALA A 68 -5.21 8.18 3.04
N ARG A 69 -5.56 8.63 1.84
CA ARG A 69 -5.18 9.94 1.29
C ARG A 69 -5.73 11.13 2.07
N LEU A 70 -6.76 10.94 2.90
CA LEU A 70 -7.21 11.98 3.83
C LEU A 70 -6.17 12.29 4.92
N VAL A 71 -5.26 11.35 5.18
CA VAL A 71 -4.20 11.46 6.20
C VAL A 71 -2.87 11.88 5.57
N SER A 72 -2.44 11.24 4.47
CA SER A 72 -1.20 11.56 3.76
C SER A 72 -1.21 11.04 2.31
N ASN A 73 -0.47 11.70 1.42
CA ASN A 73 -0.19 11.20 0.07
C ASN A 73 0.97 10.18 0.04
N ASN A 74 1.75 10.09 1.12
CA ASN A 74 2.85 9.14 1.27
C ASN A 74 2.30 7.84 1.86
N ILE A 75 2.03 6.87 0.99
CA ILE A 75 1.32 5.64 1.37
C ILE A 75 2.15 4.42 0.99
N ALA A 76 2.36 3.51 1.93
CA ALA A 76 2.87 2.17 1.66
C ALA A 76 1.70 1.18 1.72
N TYR A 77 1.31 0.64 0.58
CA TYR A 77 0.14 -0.22 0.44
C TYR A 77 0.56 -1.68 0.28
N PHE A 78 0.40 -2.45 1.35
CA PHE A 78 0.67 -3.87 1.37
C PHE A 78 -0.48 -4.63 0.70
N MET A 79 -0.16 -5.43 -0.32
CA MET A 79 -1.12 -6.07 -1.22
C MET A 79 -0.77 -7.55 -1.50
N PRO A 80 -1.76 -8.38 -1.88
CA PRO A 80 -1.53 -9.76 -2.29
C PRO A 80 -0.46 -9.92 -3.38
N ARG A 81 0.34 -10.99 -3.29
CA ARG A 81 1.40 -11.30 -4.26
C ARG A 81 0.94 -11.45 -5.70
N ASN A 82 -0.32 -11.80 -5.92
CA ASN A 82 -0.92 -12.00 -7.24
C ASN A 82 -1.65 -10.74 -7.76
N CYS A 83 -1.46 -9.57 -7.14
CA CYS A 83 -1.92 -8.31 -7.73
C CYS A 83 -1.13 -7.98 -9.00
N ASN A 84 -1.79 -7.34 -9.96
CA ASN A 84 -1.11 -6.76 -11.11
C ASN A 84 -0.44 -5.43 -10.71
N PRO A 85 0.90 -5.30 -10.80
CA PRO A 85 1.60 -4.06 -10.43
C PRO A 85 1.13 -2.82 -11.18
N GLN A 86 0.76 -2.96 -12.47
CA GLN A 86 0.28 -1.83 -13.26
C GLN A 86 -1.06 -1.32 -12.70
N GLN A 87 -1.96 -2.22 -12.33
CA GLN A 87 -3.24 -1.82 -11.73
C GLN A 87 -3.05 -1.10 -10.40
N LEU A 88 -2.03 -1.47 -9.61
CA LEU A 88 -1.68 -0.74 -8.39
C LEU A 88 -1.18 0.67 -8.71
N ALA A 89 -0.27 0.83 -9.68
CA ALA A 89 0.16 2.17 -10.12
C ALA A 89 -1.04 3.02 -10.62
N ASP A 90 -1.96 2.42 -11.37
CA ASP A 90 -3.15 3.08 -11.91
C ASP A 90 -4.20 3.43 -10.82
N LEU A 91 -4.05 2.95 -9.58
CA LEU A 91 -4.90 3.39 -8.47
C LEU A 91 -4.69 4.88 -8.16
N PHE A 92 -3.48 5.40 -8.38
CA PHE A 92 -3.15 6.80 -8.11
C PHE A 92 -2.25 7.38 -9.22
N PRO A 93 -2.78 7.56 -10.44
CA PRO A 93 -1.99 7.78 -11.64
C PRO A 93 -1.17 9.09 -11.63
N ASP A 94 -1.64 10.11 -10.90
CA ASP A 94 -0.97 11.41 -10.82
C ASP A 94 0.13 11.47 -9.74
N VAL A 95 0.42 10.34 -9.08
CA VAL A 95 1.38 10.26 -7.98
C VAL A 95 2.44 9.20 -8.29
N PRO A 96 3.74 9.51 -8.05
CA PRO A 96 4.80 8.53 -8.21
C PRO A 96 4.49 7.23 -7.45
N CYS A 97 4.66 6.09 -8.13
CA CYS A 97 4.46 4.77 -7.56
C CYS A 97 5.70 3.91 -7.80
N ASP A 98 6.17 3.24 -6.74
CA ASP A 98 7.22 2.22 -6.81
C ASP A 98 6.72 0.91 -6.22
N ILE A 99 7.18 -0.21 -6.78
CA ILE A 99 6.67 -1.55 -6.48
C ILE A 99 7.79 -2.40 -5.89
N GLU A 100 7.64 -2.77 -4.61
CA GLU A 100 8.52 -3.72 -3.94
C GLU A 100 7.88 -5.11 -3.85
N LEU A 101 8.68 -6.14 -4.13
CA LEU A 101 8.29 -7.53 -4.02
C LEU A 101 8.83 -8.12 -2.70
N ASN A 102 7.92 -8.58 -1.84
CA ASN A 102 8.30 -9.14 -0.53
C ASN A 102 8.56 -10.64 -0.63
N TYR A 103 9.77 -11.07 -0.29
CA TYR A 103 10.16 -12.49 -0.22
C TYR A 103 10.47 -12.91 1.21
N THR A 104 10.07 -14.13 1.59
CA THR A 104 10.45 -14.75 2.86
C THR A 104 10.91 -16.17 2.60
N ASN A 105 12.14 -16.50 3.01
CA ASN A 105 12.78 -17.79 2.75
C ASN A 105 12.78 -18.16 1.25
N GLY A 106 12.97 -17.18 0.37
CA GLY A 106 12.94 -17.36 -1.08
C GLY A 106 11.54 -17.46 -1.70
N PHE A 107 10.46 -17.45 -0.91
CA PHE A 107 9.09 -17.50 -1.41
C PHE A 107 8.48 -16.10 -1.51
N PHE A 108 7.92 -15.78 -2.67
CA PHE A 108 7.16 -14.53 -2.88
C PHE A 108 5.89 -14.52 -2.01
N LYS A 109 5.72 -13.49 -1.18
CA LYS A 109 4.64 -13.40 -0.19
C LYS A 109 3.60 -12.34 -0.49
N ALA A 110 4.05 -11.15 -0.90
CA ALA A 110 3.20 -9.99 -1.07
C ALA A 110 3.90 -8.92 -1.91
N ILE A 111 3.14 -7.92 -2.35
CA ILE A 111 3.64 -6.70 -2.99
C ILE A 111 3.46 -5.54 -2.01
N THR A 112 4.41 -4.61 -1.96
CA THR A 112 4.21 -3.30 -1.33
C THR A 112 4.29 -2.25 -2.42
N ALA A 113 3.19 -1.52 -2.64
CA ALA A 113 3.19 -0.35 -3.53
C ALA A 113 3.42 0.91 -2.69
N TYR A 114 4.51 1.64 -2.97
CA TYR A 114 4.82 2.92 -2.35
C TYR A 114 4.31 4.04 -3.25
N TYR A 115 3.59 5.00 -2.67
CA TYR A 115 3.07 6.19 -3.35
C TYR A 115 3.68 7.46 -2.75
N GLY A 116 3.75 8.52 -3.56
CA GLY A 116 4.21 9.83 -3.13
C GLY A 116 5.74 9.88 -3.05
N ASP A 117 6.26 10.60 -2.06
CA ASP A 117 7.70 10.74 -1.88
C ASP A 117 8.36 9.40 -1.52
N LEU A 118 7.61 8.46 -0.97
CA LEU A 118 8.08 7.10 -0.68
C LEU A 118 8.56 6.37 -1.93
N ALA A 119 7.94 6.64 -3.08
CA ALA A 119 8.32 6.03 -4.36
C ALA A 119 9.62 6.61 -4.95
N LEU A 120 10.10 7.74 -4.41
CA LEU A 120 11.28 8.44 -4.93
C LEU A 120 12.57 7.98 -4.25
N PHE A 121 12.48 7.42 -3.03
CA PHE A 121 13.62 6.93 -2.27
C PHE A 121 14.18 5.63 -2.87
N GLY A 122 15.29 5.74 -3.61
CA GLY A 122 15.97 4.60 -4.24
C GLY A 122 16.31 4.83 -5.73
N SER A 123 15.74 5.88 -6.33
CA SER A 123 16.09 6.32 -7.68
C SER A 123 17.35 7.20 -7.67
N SER A 124 18.53 6.58 -7.66
CA SER A 124 19.80 7.31 -7.84
C SER A 124 20.07 7.76 -9.29
N GLU A 125 19.06 7.74 -10.16
CA GLU A 125 19.16 8.25 -11.53
C GLU A 125 18.02 9.27 -11.75
N PRO A 126 18.31 10.47 -12.29
CA PRO A 126 17.28 11.45 -12.61
C PRO A 126 16.42 10.90 -13.75
N ARG A 127 15.15 10.59 -13.47
CA ARG A 127 14.20 10.20 -14.51
C ARG A 127 13.90 11.43 -15.38
N GLU A 128 14.41 11.44 -16.61
CA GLU A 128 13.73 12.16 -17.67
C GLU A 128 12.29 11.64 -17.69
N LEU A 129 11.34 12.56 -17.55
CA LEU A 129 9.93 12.30 -17.74
C LEU A 129 9.79 11.47 -19.02
N LEU A 130 9.20 10.27 -18.91
CA LEU A 130 8.72 9.50 -20.04
C LEU A 130 7.64 10.35 -20.75
N ALA A 131 8.09 11.29 -21.57
CA ALA A 131 7.27 11.93 -22.57
C ALA A 131 6.88 10.83 -23.55
N CYS A 132 5.56 10.69 -23.72
CA CYS A 132 4.90 9.88 -24.70
C CYS A 132 5.70 9.86 -26.02
N ALA A 133 6.38 8.76 -26.30
CA ALA A 133 6.96 8.54 -27.62
C ALA A 133 5.82 8.07 -28.53
N ASP A 134 5.38 8.93 -29.44
CA ASP A 134 4.45 8.57 -30.51
C ASP A 134 5.04 7.43 -31.36
N PRO A 135 4.20 6.50 -31.87
CA PRO A 135 4.68 5.42 -32.71
C PRO A 135 5.15 5.93 -34.08
N PRO A 136 6.22 5.35 -34.67
CA PRO A 136 6.66 5.75 -36.00
C PRO A 136 5.63 5.34 -37.05
N GLY A 137 5.34 6.27 -37.97
CA GLY A 137 4.47 6.08 -39.14
C GLY A 137 5.09 5.28 -40.27
#